data_AF-A0A813IA03-F1
#
_entry.id   AF-A0A813IA03-F1
#
_cell.length_a   1.000
_cell.length_b   1.000
_cell.length_c   1.000
_cell.angle_alpha   90.00
_cell.angle_beta   90.00
_cell.angle_gamma   90.00
#
_symmetry.space_group_name_H-M   'P 1'
#
loop_
_entity.id
_entity.type
_entity.pdbx_description
1 polymer ?
#
loop_
_entity_poly.entity_id
_entity_poly.type
_entity_poly.pdbx_seq_one_letter_code
_entity_poly.pdbx_strand_id
1 'polypeptide(L)'
;ILLSEQDNWYLDPGASEKDFPNKYPGRWPFRSSLQDAPPAPESLRRLAWQTDQMRKGSENDTVRVQDWSRFSQYVKKHYYEHGIECTVWSETGRGKPLDPKPPSRQPRPLPAWICSLLQRERQLPGPSLASRELPFASGLRASGTEAQQPLEFKGAPPKMQELYPEFPRRTVPVEAPRAAVNPRLRLPFREWLKGMDDSLFLLQYHDHIAANFDSLEQIHEIYFQDGEIKPAFFE
;
A
#
# COMPACT_ATOMS: atom_id res chain seq x y z
N ILE A 1 21.34 20.86 13.36
CA ILE A 1 22.14 19.61 13.46
C ILE A 1 23.03 19.59 12.24
N LEU A 2 24.33 19.85 12.40
CA LEU A 2 25.30 19.67 11.32
C LEU A 2 25.49 18.15 11.16
N LEU A 3 25.04 17.63 10.02
CA LEU A 3 25.02 16.20 9.71
C LEU A 3 26.42 15.74 9.30
N SER A 4 26.86 14.59 9.81
CA SER A 4 28.11 13.96 9.40
C SER A 4 28.00 13.40 7.98
N GLU A 5 29.06 13.55 7.18
CA GLU A 5 29.13 13.05 5.79
C GLU A 5 28.95 11.52 5.70
N GLN A 6 29.20 10.79 6.79
CA GLN A 6 29.05 9.34 6.89
C GLN A 6 27.60 8.84 6.76
N ASP A 7 26.60 9.68 7.05
CA ASP A 7 25.18 9.34 6.91
C ASP A 7 24.67 9.45 5.46
N ASN A 8 25.53 9.89 4.54
CA ASN A 8 25.19 10.16 3.14
C ASN A 8 25.86 9.19 2.18
N TRP A 9 25.86 7.89 2.51
CA TRP A 9 26.47 6.85 1.67
C TRP A 9 25.90 6.79 0.23
N TYR A 10 24.69 7.31 0.01
CA TYR A 10 24.07 7.47 -1.32
C TYR A 10 24.56 8.71 -2.10
N LEU A 11 25.30 9.61 -1.44
CA LEU A 11 25.97 10.76 -2.05
C LEU A 11 27.46 10.50 -2.33
N ASP A 12 28.06 9.44 -1.79
CA ASP A 12 29.50 9.21 -1.86
C ASP A 12 29.88 8.44 -3.16
N PRO A 13 30.50 9.11 -4.16
CA PRO A 13 30.68 8.58 -5.50
C PRO A 13 32.04 7.86 -5.69
N GLY A 14 32.72 7.48 -4.60
CA GLY A 14 34.04 6.84 -4.65
C GLY A 14 34.11 5.54 -5.47
N ALA A 15 32.96 4.94 -5.80
CA ALA A 15 32.86 3.80 -6.69
C ALA A 15 32.31 4.21 -8.08
N SER A 16 33.22 4.70 -8.94
CA SER A 16 33.06 4.80 -10.40
C SER A 16 32.16 5.93 -10.94
N GLU A 17 32.74 7.12 -11.13
CA GLU A 17 32.26 8.14 -12.09
C GLU A 17 32.23 7.63 -13.55
N LYS A 18 32.82 6.47 -13.85
CA LYS A 18 33.07 6.05 -15.23
C LYS A 18 31.92 5.34 -15.93
N ASP A 19 30.92 4.84 -15.21
CA ASP A 19 29.80 4.16 -15.84
C ASP A 19 28.57 4.32 -14.97
N PHE A 20 27.66 5.22 -15.35
CA PHE A 20 26.26 5.11 -14.93
C PHE A 20 25.63 4.02 -15.83
N PRO A 21 25.47 2.76 -15.39
CA PRO A 21 25.04 1.67 -16.27
C PRO A 21 23.54 1.74 -16.59
N ASN A 22 22.91 2.92 -16.43
CA ASN A 22 21.56 3.21 -16.90
C ASN A 22 21.54 3.31 -18.44
N LYS A 23 22.04 2.26 -19.12
CA LYS A 23 21.49 1.90 -20.42
C LYS A 23 20.08 1.39 -20.13
N TYR A 24 19.11 2.30 -20.13
CA TYR A 24 17.72 1.91 -20.30
C TYR A 24 17.67 0.89 -21.45
N PRO A 25 16.95 -0.24 -21.29
CA PRO A 25 16.82 -1.18 -22.39
C PRO A 25 16.37 -0.41 -23.62
N GLY A 26 17.08 -0.55 -24.74
CA GLY A 26 16.82 0.24 -25.96
C GLY A 26 15.41 0.09 -26.54
N ARG A 27 14.58 -0.78 -25.93
CA ARG A 27 13.20 -1.11 -26.27
C ARG A 27 12.15 -0.62 -25.27
N TRP A 28 12.42 0.36 -24.41
CA TRP A 28 11.30 1.07 -23.78
C TRP A 28 10.61 1.93 -24.85
N PRO A 29 9.31 1.69 -25.15
CA PRO A 29 8.59 2.38 -26.22
C PRO A 29 8.35 3.88 -25.94
N PHE A 30 8.84 4.36 -24.80
CA PHE A 30 8.84 5.76 -24.40
C PHE A 30 10.28 6.25 -24.25
N ARG A 31 11.05 6.30 -25.36
CA ARG A 31 11.86 7.52 -25.54
C ARG A 31 10.86 8.66 -25.39
N SER A 32 11.21 9.72 -24.66
CA SER A 32 10.38 10.92 -24.58
C SER A 32 9.73 11.12 -25.95
N SER A 33 8.41 11.17 -26.00
CA SER A 33 7.63 11.36 -27.25
C SER A 33 8.01 12.65 -28.00
N LEU A 34 8.95 13.41 -27.46
CA LEU A 34 9.58 14.60 -27.96
C LEU A 34 10.95 14.20 -28.52
N GLN A 35 11.04 14.02 -29.84
CA GLN A 35 12.31 13.83 -30.57
C GLN A 35 13.30 14.99 -30.32
N ASP A 36 12.79 16.16 -29.97
CA ASP A 36 13.55 17.40 -29.80
C ASP A 36 13.79 17.80 -28.33
N ALA A 37 13.55 16.89 -27.38
CA ALA A 37 13.81 17.20 -25.97
C ALA A 37 15.33 17.39 -25.74
N PRO A 38 15.75 18.46 -25.04
CA PRO A 38 17.15 18.67 -24.72
C PRO A 38 17.69 17.51 -23.85
N PRO A 39 18.97 17.16 -23.99
CA PRO A 39 19.58 16.13 -23.16
C PRO A 39 19.51 16.54 -21.68
N ALA A 40 19.09 15.61 -20.82
CA ALA A 40 18.97 15.88 -19.39
C ALA A 40 20.33 16.26 -18.77
N PRO A 41 20.38 17.31 -17.90
CA PRO A 41 21.54 17.64 -17.10
C PRO A 41 22.13 16.40 -16.40
N GLU A 42 23.45 16.35 -16.29
CA GLU A 42 24.15 15.20 -15.69
C GLU A 42 23.73 14.98 -14.22
N SER A 43 23.50 16.06 -13.50
CA SER A 43 22.98 16.06 -12.13
C SER A 43 21.63 15.33 -12.01
N LEU A 44 20.70 15.55 -12.95
CA LEU A 44 19.42 14.84 -13.01
C LEU A 44 19.57 13.38 -13.42
N ARG A 45 20.51 13.07 -14.32
CA ARG A 45 20.85 11.67 -14.67
C ARG A 45 21.39 10.92 -13.45
N ARG A 46 22.22 11.56 -12.65
CA ARG A 46 22.75 11.03 -11.38
C ARG A 46 21.62 10.82 -10.37
N LEU A 47 20.71 11.79 -10.24
CA LEU A 47 19.54 11.69 -9.35
C LEU A 47 18.63 10.49 -9.71
N ALA A 48 18.41 10.27 -11.00
CA ALA A 48 17.63 9.13 -11.48
C ALA A 48 18.30 7.79 -11.14
N TRP A 49 19.64 7.71 -11.26
CA TRP A 49 20.39 6.53 -10.85
C TRP A 49 20.34 6.31 -9.33
N GLN A 50 20.52 7.35 -8.51
CA GLN A 50 20.42 7.28 -7.04
C GLN A 50 19.02 6.81 -6.60
N THR A 51 17.97 7.24 -7.30
CA THR A 51 16.59 6.81 -7.04
C THR A 51 16.41 5.31 -7.30
N ASP A 52 17.02 4.77 -8.36
CA ASP A 52 16.99 3.31 -8.63
C ASP A 52 17.80 2.52 -7.59
N GLN A 53 18.91 3.06 -7.08
CA GLN A 53 19.65 2.42 -5.98
C GLN A 53 18.82 2.38 -4.69
N MET A 54 18.12 3.48 -4.35
CA MET A 54 17.21 3.51 -3.20
C MET A 54 16.08 2.49 -3.33
N ARG A 55 15.49 2.34 -4.53
CA ARG A 55 14.48 1.31 -4.82
C ARG A 55 15.03 -0.10 -4.57
N LYS A 56 16.19 -0.43 -5.17
CA LYS A 56 16.85 -1.74 -5.00
C LYS A 56 17.22 -2.00 -3.54
N GLY A 57 17.72 -0.99 -2.84
CA GLY A 57 18.05 -1.09 -1.43
C GLY A 57 16.82 -1.35 -0.56
N SER A 58 15.68 -0.74 -0.91
CA SER A 58 14.40 -0.98 -0.25
C SER A 58 13.86 -2.39 -0.52
N GLU A 59 14.06 -2.96 -1.71
CA GLU A 59 13.68 -4.35 -2.03
C GLU A 59 14.48 -5.35 -1.19
N ASN A 60 15.70 -4.99 -0.80
CA ASN A 60 16.58 -5.80 0.05
C ASN A 60 16.49 -5.44 1.54
N ASP A 61 15.53 -4.60 1.95
CA ASP A 61 15.34 -4.12 3.32
C ASP A 61 16.58 -3.45 3.96
N THR A 62 17.46 -2.89 3.13
CA THR A 62 18.69 -2.21 3.56
C THR A 62 18.49 -0.71 3.82
N VAL A 63 17.36 -0.16 3.37
CA VAL A 63 17.05 1.27 3.43
C VAL A 63 15.96 1.51 4.47
N ARG A 64 16.24 2.33 5.48
CA ARG A 64 15.25 2.66 6.52
C ARG A 64 14.29 3.74 6.03
N VAL A 65 13.14 3.84 6.71
CA VAL A 65 12.14 4.91 6.45
C VAL A 65 12.76 6.31 6.57
N GLN A 66 13.70 6.49 7.49
CA GLN A 66 14.40 7.77 7.67
C GLN A 66 15.28 8.12 6.46
N ASP A 67 15.95 7.13 5.86
CA ASP A 67 16.79 7.34 4.67
C ASP A 67 15.94 7.75 3.47
N TRP A 68 14.76 7.14 3.32
CA TRP A 68 13.77 7.53 2.31
C TRP A 68 13.29 8.97 2.48
N SER A 69 12.97 9.37 3.71
CA SER A 69 12.55 10.73 4.03
C SER A 69 13.65 11.74 3.67
N ARG A 70 14.90 11.48 4.09
CA ARG A 70 16.07 12.31 3.78
C ARG A 70 16.31 12.43 2.27
N PHE A 71 16.30 11.29 1.56
CA PHE A 71 16.47 11.25 0.11
C PHE A 71 15.38 12.03 -0.62
N SER A 72 14.12 11.91 -0.19
CA SER A 72 13.00 12.65 -0.80
C SER A 72 13.16 14.17 -0.66
N GLN A 73 13.69 14.65 0.47
CA GLN A 73 13.98 16.07 0.68
C GLN A 73 15.12 16.55 -0.21
N TYR A 74 16.18 15.74 -0.34
CA TYR A 74 17.29 16.01 -1.26
C TYR A 74 16.81 16.13 -2.71
N VAL A 75 16.01 15.16 -3.19
CA VAL A 75 15.40 15.18 -4.53
C VAL A 75 14.58 16.45 -4.76
N LYS A 76 13.73 16.84 -3.79
CA LYS A 76 12.92 18.06 -3.88
C LYS A 76 13.78 19.32 -4.01
N LYS A 77 14.80 19.45 -3.16
CA LYS A 77 15.73 20.58 -3.21
C LYS A 77 16.45 20.65 -4.56
N HIS A 78 16.90 19.49 -5.06
CA HIS A 78 17.64 19.43 -6.31
C HIS A 78 16.78 19.74 -7.54
N TYR A 79 15.52 19.29 -7.56
CA TYR A 79 14.58 19.70 -8.62
C TYR A 79 14.30 21.20 -8.59
N TYR A 80 14.18 21.80 -7.40
CA TYR A 80 14.00 23.24 -7.26
C TYR A 80 15.18 24.05 -7.83
N GLU A 81 16.42 23.60 -7.62
CA GLU A 81 17.63 24.20 -8.21
C GLU A 81 17.61 24.20 -9.74
N HIS A 82 16.92 23.23 -10.36
CA HIS A 82 16.75 23.13 -11.81
C HIS A 82 15.46 23.80 -12.33
N GLY A 83 14.72 24.52 -11.47
CA GLY A 83 13.45 25.16 -11.83
C GLY A 83 12.32 24.15 -12.11
N ILE A 84 12.47 22.90 -11.65
CA ILE A 84 11.44 21.86 -11.74
C ILE A 84 10.62 21.94 -10.46
N GLU A 85 9.43 22.54 -10.55
CA GLU A 85 8.51 22.59 -9.42
C GLU A 85 7.79 21.25 -9.26
N CYS A 86 7.87 20.66 -8.07
CA CYS A 86 7.05 19.52 -7.72
C CYS A 86 5.60 19.99 -7.55
N THR A 87 4.78 19.83 -8.59
CA THR A 87 3.33 19.99 -8.44
C THR A 87 2.83 18.91 -7.50
N VAL A 88 2.07 19.32 -6.46
CA VAL A 88 1.36 18.38 -5.59
C VAL A 88 0.59 17.42 -6.51
N TRP A 89 0.60 16.13 -6.18
CA TRP A 89 -0.16 15.15 -6.93
C TRP A 89 -1.63 15.56 -6.90
N SER A 90 -2.10 16.21 -7.95
CA SER A 90 -3.48 16.60 -8.02
C SER A 90 -4.29 15.32 -8.13
N GLU A 91 -5.27 15.13 -7.25
CA GLU A 91 -6.24 14.03 -7.40
C GLU A 91 -6.97 14.11 -8.75
N THR A 92 -7.00 15.32 -9.35
CA THR A 92 -7.51 15.56 -10.70
C THR A 92 -6.52 15.22 -11.82
N GLY A 93 -5.33 14.69 -11.47
CA GLY A 93 -4.20 14.38 -12.36
C GLY A 93 -4.23 12.98 -12.99
N ARG A 94 -5.32 12.21 -12.86
CA ARG A 94 -5.71 11.39 -14.02
C ARG A 94 -5.99 12.42 -15.10
N GLY A 95 -5.17 12.45 -16.16
CA GLY A 95 -5.13 13.48 -17.21
C GLY A 95 -6.47 14.17 -17.44
N LYS A 96 -6.44 15.51 -17.63
CA LYS A 96 -7.59 16.44 -17.74
C LYS A 96 -8.92 15.70 -17.87
N PRO A 97 -10.00 16.03 -17.14
CA PRO A 97 -11.31 15.34 -17.26
C PRO A 97 -11.91 15.25 -18.70
N LEU A 98 -11.28 15.89 -19.69
CA LEU A 98 -11.56 15.88 -21.12
C LEU A 98 -10.59 15.06 -21.98
N ASP A 99 -9.50 14.51 -21.44
CA ASP A 99 -8.70 13.53 -22.18
C ASP A 99 -9.60 12.30 -22.33
N PRO A 100 -10.03 11.96 -23.56
CA PRO A 100 -10.90 10.83 -23.77
C PRO A 100 -10.17 9.62 -23.21
N LYS A 101 -10.78 8.98 -22.20
CA LYS A 101 -10.27 7.74 -21.62
C LYS A 101 -9.91 6.85 -22.82
N PRO A 102 -8.65 6.41 -22.95
CA PRO A 102 -8.27 5.55 -24.06
C PRO A 102 -9.29 4.41 -24.11
N PRO A 103 -9.76 4.03 -25.32
CA PRO A 103 -10.84 3.07 -25.46
C PRO A 103 -10.53 1.87 -24.57
N SER A 104 -11.45 1.56 -23.65
CA SER A 104 -11.26 0.47 -22.70
C SER A 104 -10.89 -0.77 -23.50
N ARG A 105 -9.73 -1.37 -23.20
CA ARG A 105 -9.28 -2.58 -23.89
C ARG A 105 -10.41 -3.59 -23.89
N GLN A 106 -10.65 -4.21 -25.04
CA GLN A 106 -11.59 -5.33 -25.15
C GLN A 106 -11.26 -6.36 -24.05
N PRO A 107 -12.26 -6.87 -23.32
CA PRO A 107 -12.01 -7.84 -22.26
C PRO A 107 -11.30 -9.05 -22.86
N ARG A 108 -10.23 -9.51 -22.20
CA ARG A 108 -9.49 -10.70 -22.66
C ARG A 108 -10.21 -11.94 -22.16
N PRO A 109 -10.26 -13.02 -22.96
CA PRO A 109 -10.71 -14.31 -22.46
C PRO A 109 -9.78 -14.75 -21.32
N LEU A 110 -10.37 -15.07 -20.18
CA LEU A 110 -9.74 -15.71 -19.04
C LEU A 110 -9.45 -17.19 -19.33
N PRO A 111 -8.33 -17.74 -18.82
CA PRO A 111 -8.06 -19.17 -18.81
C PRO A 111 -9.17 -19.98 -18.11
N ALA A 112 -9.41 -21.21 -18.58
CA ALA A 112 -10.51 -22.05 -18.08
C ALA A 112 -10.49 -22.27 -16.56
N TRP A 113 -9.31 -22.43 -15.95
CA TRP A 113 -9.20 -22.62 -14.50
C TRP A 113 -9.65 -21.39 -13.70
N ILE A 114 -9.43 -20.18 -14.23
CA ILE A 114 -9.90 -18.93 -13.62
C ILE A 114 -11.42 -18.83 -13.75
N CYS A 115 -11.97 -19.20 -14.92
CA CYS A 115 -13.42 -19.26 -15.10
C CYS A 115 -14.06 -20.19 -14.05
N SER A 116 -13.51 -21.39 -13.85
CA SER A 116 -14.00 -22.33 -12.85
C SER A 116 -13.89 -21.81 -11.42
N LEU A 117 -12.82 -21.09 -11.08
CA LEU A 117 -12.62 -20.50 -9.75
C LEU A 117 -13.63 -19.36 -9.48
N LEU A 118 -13.78 -18.43 -10.43
CA LEU A 118 -14.71 -17.29 -10.31
C LEU A 118 -16.18 -17.72 -10.30
N GLN A 119 -16.50 -18.83 -10.96
CA GLN A 119 -17.84 -19.43 -10.87
C GLN A 119 -18.12 -19.98 -9.46
N ARG A 120 -17.10 -20.53 -8.77
CA ARG A 120 -17.23 -21.05 -7.40
C ARG A 120 -17.24 -19.94 -6.35
N GLU A 121 -16.43 -18.90 -6.50
CA GLU A 121 -16.36 -17.79 -5.53
C GLU A 121 -17.69 -17.04 -5.35
N ARG A 122 -18.55 -17.01 -6.37
CA ARG A 122 -19.90 -16.44 -6.24
C ARG A 122 -20.86 -17.26 -5.36
N GLN A 123 -20.43 -18.42 -4.87
CA GLN A 123 -21.14 -19.17 -3.84
C GLN A 123 -20.85 -18.65 -2.42
N LEU A 124 -19.93 -17.69 -2.27
CA LEU A 124 -19.68 -17.05 -0.98
C LEU A 124 -20.78 -16.02 -0.68
N PRO A 125 -21.38 -16.04 0.52
CA PRO A 125 -22.41 -15.10 0.90
C PRO A 125 -21.82 -13.68 0.98
N GLY A 126 -22.46 -12.76 0.28
CA GLY A 126 -22.10 -11.35 0.24
C GLY A 126 -23.33 -10.48 0.01
N PRO A 127 -23.23 -9.15 0.22
CA PRO A 127 -24.34 -8.25 -0.01
C PRO A 127 -24.86 -8.41 -1.43
N SER A 128 -26.19 -8.47 -1.57
CA SER A 128 -26.87 -8.52 -2.86
C SER A 128 -26.39 -7.37 -3.76
N LEU A 129 -25.48 -7.68 -4.69
CA LEU A 129 -24.96 -6.73 -5.67
C LEU A 129 -25.88 -6.67 -6.89
N ALA A 130 -27.20 -6.70 -6.69
CA ALA A 130 -28.18 -6.66 -7.77
C ALA A 130 -27.99 -5.46 -8.73
N SER A 131 -27.34 -4.39 -8.26
CA SER A 131 -27.08 -3.17 -9.05
C SER A 131 -25.64 -3.01 -9.56
N ARG A 132 -24.68 -3.87 -9.17
CA ARG A 132 -23.26 -3.66 -9.52
C ARG A 132 -22.69 -4.81 -10.33
N GLU A 133 -22.29 -4.50 -11.56
CA GLU A 133 -21.53 -5.41 -12.40
C GLU A 133 -20.19 -5.74 -11.75
N LEU A 134 -19.86 -7.03 -11.66
CA LEU A 134 -18.61 -7.47 -11.04
C LEU A 134 -17.40 -7.13 -11.92
N PRO A 135 -16.23 -6.84 -11.30
CA PRO A 135 -15.03 -6.43 -12.02
C PRO A 135 -14.55 -7.47 -13.06
N PHE A 136 -14.89 -8.74 -12.87
CA PHE A 136 -14.52 -9.85 -13.76
C PHE A 136 -15.64 -10.32 -14.71
N ALA A 137 -16.83 -9.72 -14.67
CA ALA A 137 -17.97 -10.14 -15.49
C ALA A 137 -17.68 -10.02 -17.00
N SER A 138 -17.00 -8.94 -17.40
CA SER A 138 -16.61 -8.70 -18.79
C SER A 138 -15.60 -9.74 -19.31
N GLY A 139 -14.65 -10.17 -18.47
CA GLY A 139 -13.68 -11.21 -18.81
C GLY A 139 -14.32 -12.60 -18.93
N LEU A 140 -15.27 -12.94 -18.05
CA LEU A 140 -16.02 -14.19 -18.15
C LEU A 140 -16.85 -14.27 -19.44
N ARG A 141 -17.58 -13.20 -19.79
CA ARG A 141 -18.36 -13.14 -21.05
C ARG A 141 -17.46 -13.30 -22.27
N ALA A 142 -16.28 -12.68 -22.26
CA ALA A 142 -15.30 -12.85 -23.33
C ALA A 142 -14.77 -14.29 -23.45
N SER A 143 -14.78 -15.06 -22.35
CA SER A 143 -14.49 -16.51 -22.33
C SER A 143 -15.69 -17.40 -22.67
N GLY A 144 -16.84 -16.84 -23.06
CA GLY A 144 -18.06 -17.61 -23.31
C GLY A 144 -18.67 -18.23 -22.04
N THR A 145 -18.30 -17.71 -20.87
CA THR A 145 -18.76 -18.20 -19.57
C THR A 145 -19.58 -17.11 -18.88
N GLU A 146 -20.71 -17.45 -18.27
CA GLU A 146 -21.46 -16.50 -17.47
C GLU A 146 -21.13 -16.63 -15.98
N ALA A 147 -21.11 -15.48 -15.31
CA ALA A 147 -20.95 -15.44 -13.86
C ALA A 147 -22.24 -15.96 -13.21
N GLN A 148 -22.15 -17.02 -12.39
CA GLN A 148 -23.31 -17.57 -11.67
C GLN A 148 -24.00 -16.50 -10.82
N GLN A 149 -25.31 -16.56 -10.61
CA GLN A 149 -25.96 -15.59 -9.73
C GLN A 149 -25.48 -15.79 -8.27
N PRO A 150 -25.33 -14.71 -7.49
CA PRO A 150 -25.03 -14.84 -6.05
C PRO A 150 -26.07 -15.74 -5.38
N LEU A 151 -25.65 -16.59 -4.44
CA LEU A 151 -26.59 -17.33 -3.60
C LEU A 151 -27.39 -16.33 -2.76
N GLU A 152 -28.68 -16.20 -3.05
CA GLU A 152 -29.60 -15.42 -2.24
C GLU A 152 -29.80 -16.12 -0.89
N PHE A 153 -29.32 -15.51 0.18
CA PHE A 153 -29.59 -16.00 1.52
C PHE A 153 -31.03 -15.65 1.89
N LYS A 154 -31.89 -16.67 2.05
CA LYS A 154 -33.24 -16.50 2.61
C LYS A 154 -33.13 -16.33 4.13
N GLY A 155 -32.77 -15.14 4.60
CA GLY A 155 -32.69 -14.82 6.03
C GLY A 155 -31.62 -13.79 6.38
N ALA A 156 -31.31 -13.68 7.68
CA ALA A 156 -30.16 -12.91 8.13
C ALA A 156 -28.87 -13.52 7.56
N PRO A 157 -27.91 -12.71 7.07
CA PRO A 157 -26.65 -13.23 6.59
C PRO A 157 -25.95 -14.01 7.72
N PRO A 158 -25.37 -15.19 7.43
CA PRO A 158 -24.65 -15.96 8.43
C PRO A 158 -23.52 -15.09 8.96
N LYS A 159 -23.35 -15.09 10.29
CA LYS A 159 -22.24 -14.33 10.87
C LYS A 159 -20.94 -14.92 10.33
N MET A 160 -19.91 -14.09 10.12
CA MET A 160 -18.57 -14.56 9.72
C MET A 160 -18.07 -15.77 10.53
N GLN A 161 -18.48 -15.87 11.80
CA GLN A 161 -18.15 -16.99 12.69
C GLN A 161 -18.72 -18.34 12.23
N GLU A 162 -19.85 -18.36 11.54
CA GLU A 162 -20.50 -19.57 11.02
C GLU A 162 -19.91 -20.01 9.68
N LEU A 163 -19.37 -19.05 8.91
CA LEU A 163 -18.72 -19.32 7.62
C LEU A 163 -17.31 -19.89 7.78
N TYR A 164 -16.67 -19.60 8.92
CA TYR A 164 -15.29 -19.98 9.22
C TYR A 164 -15.17 -20.58 10.63
N PRO A 165 -15.78 -21.75 10.89
CA PRO A 165 -15.75 -22.40 12.22
C PRO A 165 -14.34 -22.83 12.65
N GLU A 166 -13.40 -22.89 11.71
CA GLU A 166 -12.01 -23.31 11.91
C GLU A 166 -11.13 -22.25 12.61
N PHE A 167 -11.65 -21.04 12.87
CA PHE A 167 -10.90 -19.97 13.56
C PHE A 167 -11.30 -19.93 15.04
N PRO A 168 -10.56 -20.62 15.95
CA PRO A 168 -10.90 -20.65 17.36
C PRO A 168 -10.74 -19.26 17.99
N ARG A 169 -11.81 -18.77 18.63
CA ARG A 169 -11.73 -17.59 19.49
C ARG A 169 -10.96 -17.94 20.76
N ARG A 170 -9.85 -17.25 21.00
CA ARG A 170 -9.15 -17.32 22.28
C ARG A 170 -9.84 -16.38 23.28
N THR A 171 -10.83 -16.90 24.01
CA THR A 171 -11.43 -16.21 25.15
C THR A 171 -10.44 -16.28 26.32
N VAL A 172 -9.80 -15.16 26.64
CA VAL A 172 -8.90 -15.08 27.79
C VAL A 172 -9.74 -14.75 29.04
N PRO A 173 -9.65 -15.51 30.15
CA PRO A 173 -10.38 -15.23 31.37
C PRO A 173 -9.92 -13.90 31.99
N VAL A 174 -10.86 -13.00 32.23
CA VAL A 174 -10.63 -11.70 32.89
C VAL A 174 -10.77 -11.89 34.39
N GLU A 175 -9.68 -12.13 35.12
CA GLU A 175 -9.59 -11.79 36.55
C GLU A 175 -8.16 -11.92 37.10
N ALA A 176 -7.44 -10.79 37.16
CA ALA A 176 -6.28 -10.60 38.02
C ALA A 176 -6.17 -9.12 38.42
N PRO A 177 -5.69 -8.79 39.63
CA PRO A 177 -5.70 -7.42 40.16
C PRO A 177 -4.70 -6.55 39.40
N ARG A 178 -5.24 -5.55 38.69
CA ARG A 178 -4.50 -4.68 37.77
C ARG A 178 -3.49 -3.80 38.51
N ALA A 179 -2.21 -4.06 38.29
CA ALA A 179 -1.14 -3.10 38.56
C ALA A 179 -1.42 -1.77 37.84
N ALA A 180 -0.84 -0.66 38.32
CA ALA A 180 -1.08 0.70 37.85
C ALA A 180 -1.01 0.81 36.31
N VAL A 181 -2.19 0.73 35.67
CA VAL A 181 -2.30 0.72 34.22
C VAL A 181 -1.93 2.11 33.70
N ASN A 182 -1.02 2.15 32.74
CA ASN A 182 -0.60 3.38 32.08
C ASN A 182 -1.85 4.17 31.63
N PRO A 183 -2.03 5.44 32.05
CA PRO A 183 -3.24 6.20 31.75
C PRO A 183 -3.49 6.36 30.24
N ARG A 184 -2.45 6.21 29.41
CA ARG A 184 -2.56 6.20 27.94
C ARG A 184 -3.36 5.02 27.39
N LEU A 185 -3.45 3.91 28.11
CA LEU A 185 -4.24 2.73 27.70
C LEU A 185 -5.75 2.93 27.92
N ARG A 186 -6.16 4.03 28.56
CA ARG A 186 -7.58 4.40 28.72
C ARG A 186 -8.09 5.33 27.63
N LEU A 187 -7.22 5.73 26.70
CA LEU A 187 -7.62 6.55 25.58
C LEU A 187 -8.51 5.76 24.62
N PRO A 188 -9.51 6.39 23.98
CA PRO A 188 -10.24 5.76 22.89
C PRO A 188 -9.31 5.49 21.72
N PHE A 189 -9.52 4.39 20.97
CA PHE A 189 -8.68 3.99 19.84
C PHE A 189 -8.38 5.12 18.86
N ARG A 190 -9.40 5.95 18.59
CA ARG A 190 -9.28 7.10 17.68
C ARG A 190 -8.26 8.14 18.15
N GLU A 191 -8.22 8.45 19.45
CA GLU A 191 -7.26 9.43 20.00
C GLU A 191 -5.86 8.84 20.08
N TRP A 192 -5.76 7.56 20.43
CA TRP A 192 -4.49 6.84 20.44
C TRP A 192 -3.84 6.79 19.04
N LEU A 193 -4.60 6.42 18.00
CA LEU A 193 -4.10 6.37 16.62
C LEU A 193 -3.64 7.74 16.12
N LYS A 194 -4.38 8.82 16.46
CA LYS A 194 -3.98 10.19 16.13
C LYS A 194 -2.68 10.60 16.82
N GLY A 195 -2.45 10.14 18.04
CA GLY A 195 -1.22 10.41 18.77
C GLY A 195 -0.01 9.63 18.25
N MET A 196 -0.22 8.54 17.51
CA MET A 196 0.84 7.74 16.88
C MET A 196 1.21 8.24 15.48
N ASP A 197 0.27 8.84 14.77
CA ASP A 197 0.43 9.21 13.37
C ASP A 197 -0.22 10.56 13.05
N ASP A 198 0.63 11.57 12.87
CA ASP A 198 0.24 12.93 12.47
C ASP A 198 -0.36 12.97 11.06
N SER A 199 -0.06 11.98 10.21
CA SER A 199 -0.59 11.90 8.84
C SER A 199 -2.03 11.39 8.76
N LEU A 200 -2.58 10.93 9.90
CA LEU A 200 -3.92 10.36 10.02
C LEU A 200 -4.15 9.08 9.18
N PHE A 201 -3.12 8.52 8.58
CA PHE A 201 -3.20 7.28 7.80
C PHE A 201 -3.68 6.12 8.66
N LEU A 202 -3.21 6.01 9.90
CA LEU A 202 -3.60 4.93 10.81
C LEU A 202 -5.08 4.94 11.21
N LEU A 203 -5.79 6.07 11.06
CA LEU A 203 -7.22 6.14 11.39
C LEU A 203 -8.09 5.25 10.50
N GLN A 204 -7.64 4.87 9.30
CA GLN A 204 -8.39 3.98 8.42
C GLN A 204 -8.58 2.57 9.01
N TYR A 205 -7.75 2.19 9.99
CA TYR A 205 -7.83 0.90 10.68
C TYR A 205 -8.71 0.94 11.94
N HIS A 206 -9.24 2.11 12.31
CA HIS A 206 -10.04 2.29 13.52
C HIS A 206 -11.17 1.27 13.64
N ASP A 207 -11.99 1.13 12.60
CA ASP A 207 -13.17 0.27 12.64
C ASP A 207 -12.79 -1.21 12.73
N HIS A 208 -11.67 -1.59 12.11
CA HIS A 208 -11.15 -2.95 12.19
C HIS A 208 -10.62 -3.28 13.59
N ILE A 209 -9.89 -2.35 14.20
CA ILE A 209 -9.37 -2.52 15.57
C ILE A 209 -10.54 -2.57 16.57
N ALA A 210 -11.48 -1.63 16.47
CA ALA A 210 -12.65 -1.55 17.35
C ALA A 210 -13.62 -2.74 17.20
N ALA A 211 -13.61 -3.42 16.05
CA ALA A 211 -14.40 -4.63 15.83
C ALA A 211 -13.79 -5.89 16.48
N ASN A 212 -12.47 -5.89 16.71
CA ASN A 212 -11.73 -7.04 17.23
C ASN A 212 -11.30 -6.89 18.70
N PHE A 213 -11.23 -5.65 19.20
CA PHE A 213 -10.76 -5.33 20.54
C PHE A 213 -11.70 -4.34 21.24
N ASP A 214 -11.91 -4.57 22.53
CA ASP A 214 -12.75 -3.72 23.38
C ASP A 214 -11.98 -2.52 23.95
N SER A 215 -10.66 -2.65 24.14
CA SER A 215 -9.81 -1.60 24.72
C SER A 215 -8.33 -1.71 24.33
N LEU A 216 -7.57 -0.61 24.52
CA LEU A 216 -6.10 -0.64 24.36
C LEU A 216 -5.42 -1.48 25.43
N GLU A 217 -6.02 -1.61 26.61
CA GLU A 217 -5.53 -2.51 27.67
C GLU A 217 -5.51 -3.96 27.16
N GLN A 218 -6.56 -4.39 26.46
CA GLN A 218 -6.63 -5.72 25.87
C GLN A 218 -5.55 -5.93 24.80
N ILE A 219 -5.31 -4.94 23.92
CA ILE A 219 -4.24 -5.01 22.92
C ILE A 219 -2.88 -5.13 23.60
N HIS A 220 -2.65 -4.32 24.65
CA HIS A 220 -1.41 -4.34 25.41
C HIS A 220 -1.19 -5.69 26.11
N GLU A 221 -2.21 -6.26 26.75
CA GLU A 221 -2.10 -7.56 27.43
C GLU A 221 -1.82 -8.72 26.46
N ILE A 222 -2.42 -8.70 25.26
CA ILE A 222 -2.29 -9.80 24.30
C ILE A 222 -0.98 -9.69 23.50
N TYR A 223 -0.64 -8.48 23.04
CA TYR A 223 0.40 -8.28 22.04
C TYR A 223 1.63 -7.54 22.56
N PHE A 224 1.59 -6.91 23.74
CA PHE A 224 2.73 -6.19 24.28
C PHE A 224 3.52 -7.08 25.23
N GLN A 225 4.76 -7.40 24.86
CA GLN A 225 5.68 -8.17 25.70
C GLN A 225 7.08 -7.55 25.61
N ASP A 226 7.77 -7.43 26.75
CA ASP A 226 9.16 -6.91 26.84
C ASP A 226 9.38 -5.50 26.25
N GLY A 227 8.32 -4.67 26.23
CA GLY A 227 8.41 -3.29 25.71
C GLY A 227 8.12 -3.16 24.22
N GLU A 228 7.80 -4.25 23.52
CA GLU A 228 7.55 -4.27 22.08
C GLU A 228 6.17 -4.90 21.76
N ILE A 229 5.58 -4.48 20.64
CA ILE A 229 4.37 -5.09 20.07
C ILE A 229 4.79 -6.29 19.23
N LYS A 230 4.21 -7.46 19.51
CA LYS A 230 4.47 -8.68 18.75
C LYS A 230 4.02 -8.55 17.28
N PRO A 231 4.77 -9.13 16.33
CA PRO A 231 4.41 -9.14 14.90
C PRO A 231 3.00 -9.69 14.61
N ALA A 232 2.54 -10.65 15.40
CA ALA A 232 1.21 -11.27 15.31
C ALA A 232 0.04 -10.28 15.45
N PHE A 233 0.28 -9.03 15.85
CA PHE A 233 -0.74 -7.98 15.81
C PHE A 233 -1.01 -7.47 14.38
N PHE A 234 -0.03 -7.59 13.48
CA PHE A 234 -0.09 -7.07 12.10
C PHE A 234 -0.38 -8.14 11.03
N GLU A 235 -0.43 -9.41 11.44
CA GLU A 235 -0.78 -10.57 10.59
C GLU A 235 -2.29 -10.82 10.61
#